data_AF-A0AAX4JWA4-F1
#
_entry.id   AF-A0AAX4JWA4-F1
#
_cell.length_a   1.000
_cell.length_b   1.000
_cell.length_c   1.000
_cell.angle_alpha   90.00
_cell.angle_beta   90.00
_cell.angle_gamma   90.00
#
_symmetry.space_group_name_H-M   'P 1'
#
loop_
_entity.id
_entity.type
_entity.pdbx_description
1 polymer ?
#
loop_
_entity_poly.entity_id
_entity_poly.type
_entity_poly.pdbx_seq_one_letter_code
_entity_poly.pdbx_strand_id
1 'polypeptide(L)'
;MKSISIRPLLVFGLNLVFNLDTVHAYVGSGPDQKPLTPISSALGPPYQGIVDHPLHPPRIVYAQLDSDRDDMNTNTTELLKGMVPTAIHISGNNKERFDLMFFSDGYTIDEYYKFEEDVRILRDDIVSNNGSMGHVADLLNIWATFIPSKYSGIGTHDKLLPGSVLGLYRPGSELRAVYVKHPKIARSACKWFKDGKAGEGGCDQAILLGNDPLYGGLGGEFTIITASKLNGPQILRHELGHSLIPVGEEYDGGFVYEGVNSDKVESLENLSWKDYLSDPDHIRIEDAKMAVQAYPWHDLDKEPYNIPFSSFNLQNDTNRPYPTALLRTSLSSIPYSSHIDFILNGISIDLSAHFPQELEGSHDRRWLDLPLLDGLKKGENVIKVKLTEKGQNAEAGQGGKMITSLEVVEYGGGGRFNDTKGNIGAYPTFDLTGRMTLRPTNEECLMRNVTHPNFCPVCADQLRQSLLRKIAGK
;
A
#
# COMPACT_ATOMS: atom_id res chain seq x y z
N MET A 1 -8.20 8.68 -31.16
CA MET A 1 -8.02 9.92 -30.36
C MET A 1 -9.37 10.35 -29.80
N LYS A 2 -9.63 10.05 -28.53
CA LYS A 2 -10.73 10.62 -27.73
C LYS A 2 -10.17 10.86 -26.33
N SER A 3 -10.09 12.14 -25.94
CA SER A 3 -9.59 12.59 -24.65
C SER A 3 -10.67 12.44 -23.59
N ILE A 4 -10.34 11.76 -22.48
CA ILE A 4 -11.16 11.78 -21.27
C ILE A 4 -10.63 12.92 -20.40
N SER A 5 -11.47 13.95 -20.24
CA SER A 5 -11.22 15.13 -19.42
C SER A 5 -11.84 14.90 -18.04
N ILE A 6 -11.01 14.87 -17.00
CA ILE A 6 -11.45 14.86 -15.61
C ILE A 6 -11.42 16.31 -15.12
N ARG A 7 -12.60 16.88 -14.82
CA ARG A 7 -12.76 18.19 -14.16
C ARG A 7 -12.84 18.00 -12.64
N PRO A 8 -12.17 18.81 -11.81
CA PRO A 8 -12.46 18.92 -10.39
C PRO A 8 -13.58 19.94 -10.13
N LEU A 9 -14.48 19.60 -9.21
CA LEU A 9 -15.56 20.46 -8.72
C LEU A 9 -15.06 21.35 -7.57
N LEU A 10 -15.40 22.64 -7.65
CA LEU A 10 -15.24 23.66 -6.59
C LEU A 10 -16.22 23.44 -5.43
N VAL A 11 -15.80 23.80 -4.21
CA VAL A 11 -16.68 24.37 -3.18
C VAL A 11 -15.97 25.52 -2.44
N PHE A 12 -16.59 26.70 -2.61
CA PHE A 12 -16.68 27.93 -1.80
C PHE A 12 -15.67 28.27 -0.69
N GLY A 13 -15.24 29.54 -0.75
CA GLY A 13 -14.39 30.19 0.23
C GLY A 13 -15.14 30.90 1.33
N LEU A 14 -14.35 31.35 2.32
CA LEU A 14 -14.72 32.42 3.23
C LEU A 14 -13.49 33.29 3.49
N ASN A 15 -13.67 34.59 3.25
CA ASN A 15 -12.73 35.65 3.55
C ASN A 15 -12.53 35.79 5.06
N LEU A 16 -11.30 36.00 5.52
CA LEU A 16 -11.06 36.89 6.66
C LEU A 16 -9.69 37.56 6.56
N VAL A 17 -9.74 38.85 6.91
CA VAL A 17 -8.83 39.94 6.60
C VAL A 17 -7.70 40.06 7.62
N PHE A 18 -6.57 40.53 7.13
CA PHE A 18 -5.35 40.97 7.82
C PHE A 18 -5.53 41.67 9.18
N ASN A 19 -4.54 41.50 10.06
CA ASN A 19 -3.86 42.66 10.62
C ASN A 19 -2.40 42.35 11.01
N LEU A 20 -1.49 43.11 10.40
CA LEU A 20 -0.11 43.33 10.82
C LEU A 20 -0.14 44.35 11.96
N ASP A 21 0.70 44.20 12.97
CA ASP A 21 1.33 45.35 13.61
C ASP A 21 2.71 45.00 14.16
N THR A 22 3.61 45.93 13.90
CA THR A 22 5.05 45.90 14.11
C THR A 22 5.35 46.92 15.21
N VAL A 23 6.18 46.62 16.22
CA VAL A 23 6.91 47.68 16.95
C VAL A 23 8.29 47.19 17.40
N HIS A 24 9.26 48.07 17.16
CA HIS A 24 10.70 47.98 17.31
C HIS A 24 11.25 48.34 18.72
N ALA A 25 12.44 47.80 18.98
CA ALA A 25 13.67 48.41 19.55
C ALA A 25 13.78 48.75 21.06
N TYR A 26 14.87 48.28 21.70
CA TYR A 26 16.11 49.03 22.06
C TYR A 26 16.99 48.17 23.01
N VAL A 27 18.18 47.69 22.59
CA VAL A 27 19.55 48.16 22.89
C VAL A 27 19.95 48.26 24.37
N GLY A 28 20.98 47.49 24.76
CA GLY A 28 21.84 47.70 25.93
C GLY A 28 23.22 47.08 25.68
N SER A 29 24.27 47.89 25.78
CA SER A 29 25.66 47.64 25.38
C SER A 29 26.61 47.41 26.57
N GLY A 30 27.72 46.70 26.33
CA GLY A 30 28.91 46.61 27.19
C GLY A 30 30.01 45.73 26.57
N PRO A 31 31.32 46.01 26.76
CA PRO A 31 32.28 46.04 25.65
C PRO A 31 33.44 45.02 25.70
N ASP A 32 34.27 45.09 24.65
CA ASP A 32 35.65 44.59 24.47
C ASP A 32 35.87 43.18 23.88
N GLN A 33 36.07 43.14 22.55
CA GLN A 33 37.24 42.49 21.94
C GLN A 33 37.50 43.01 20.50
N LYS A 34 38.79 43.08 20.15
CA LYS A 34 39.45 43.77 19.01
C LYS A 34 38.96 43.38 17.60
N PRO A 35 39.13 44.27 16.59
CA PRO A 35 38.59 44.07 15.24
C PRO A 35 39.41 43.05 14.44
N LEU A 36 38.76 41.97 14.02
CA LEU A 36 39.23 41.12 12.93
C LEU A 36 38.82 41.78 11.60
N THR A 37 39.79 41.99 10.73
CA THR A 37 39.62 42.31 9.30
C THR A 37 38.55 41.41 8.66
N PRO A 38 37.67 41.94 7.78
CA PRO A 38 36.68 41.11 7.12
C PRO A 38 37.40 40.18 6.14
N ILE A 39 37.47 38.90 6.51
CA ILE A 39 37.66 37.84 5.52
C ILE A 39 36.40 37.89 4.67
N SER A 40 36.55 38.48 3.48
CA SER A 40 35.64 38.37 2.36
C SER A 40 35.05 36.96 2.35
N SER A 41 33.74 36.87 2.58
CA SER A 41 32.93 35.69 2.37
C SER A 41 33.01 35.29 0.90
N ALA A 42 34.06 34.53 0.56
CA ALA A 42 34.01 33.67 -0.60
C ALA A 42 33.09 32.51 -0.24
N LEU A 43 31.78 32.77 -0.30
CA LEU A 43 30.79 31.73 -0.51
C LEU A 43 31.26 30.96 -1.74
N GLY A 44 31.76 29.75 -1.53
CA GLY A 44 31.90 28.78 -2.61
C GLY A 44 30.55 28.65 -3.34
N PRO A 45 30.56 28.23 -4.62
CA PRO A 45 29.32 28.11 -5.38
C PRO A 45 28.31 27.24 -4.59
N PRO A 46 27.04 27.67 -4.44
CA PRO A 46 26.11 27.18 -3.42
C PRO A 46 25.51 25.78 -3.73
N TYR A 47 26.23 24.96 -4.49
CA TYR A 47 25.77 23.69 -5.06
C TYR A 47 26.86 22.62 -5.01
N GLN A 48 27.51 22.46 -3.84
CA GLN A 48 28.44 21.35 -3.63
C GLN A 48 27.75 20.29 -2.77
N GLY A 49 27.30 19.21 -3.40
CA GLY A 49 27.10 17.96 -2.69
C GLY A 49 28.46 17.55 -2.12
N ILE A 50 28.64 17.66 -0.81
CA ILE A 50 29.90 17.26 -0.19
C ILE A 50 29.79 15.78 0.15
N VAL A 51 30.51 14.96 -0.63
CA VAL A 51 30.76 13.56 -0.27
C VAL A 51 31.88 13.59 0.77
N ASP A 52 31.50 13.85 2.04
CA ASP A 52 32.46 14.00 3.14
C ASP A 52 33.18 12.67 3.48
N HIS A 53 32.58 11.53 3.16
CA HIS A 53 33.15 10.20 3.42
C HIS A 53 32.40 9.10 2.64
N PRO A 54 33.06 8.03 2.14
CA PRO A 54 32.40 6.88 1.49
C PRO A 54 31.48 6.06 2.43
N LEU A 55 31.41 6.40 3.72
CA LEU A 55 30.55 5.74 4.73
C LEU A 55 29.43 6.65 5.23
N HIS A 56 29.31 7.88 4.70
CA HIS A 56 28.25 8.80 5.09
C HIS A 56 27.35 9.13 3.90
N PRO A 57 26.02 9.14 4.08
CA PRO A 57 25.09 9.50 3.03
C PRO A 57 25.33 10.94 2.52
N PRO A 58 25.04 11.22 1.24
CA PRO A 58 25.16 12.55 0.67
C PRO A 58 24.30 13.54 1.47
N ARG A 59 24.91 14.64 1.93
CA ARG A 59 24.20 15.73 2.62
C ARG A 59 23.59 16.67 1.58
N ILE A 60 22.25 16.80 1.58
CA ILE A 60 21.52 17.74 0.73
C ILE A 60 21.15 18.99 1.53
N VAL A 61 21.30 20.17 0.92
CA VAL A 61 20.87 21.45 1.52
C VAL A 61 19.36 21.63 1.29
N TYR A 62 18.56 21.39 2.32
CA TYR A 62 17.08 21.36 2.25
C TYR A 62 16.40 22.70 1.93
N ALA A 63 17.08 23.83 2.10
CA ALA A 63 16.49 25.17 2.00
C ALA A 63 15.93 25.53 0.60
N GLN A 64 16.25 24.76 -0.44
CA GLN A 64 15.75 24.97 -1.81
C GLN A 64 14.67 23.95 -2.25
N LEU A 65 14.25 23.01 -1.41
CA LEU A 65 13.14 22.08 -1.68
C LEU A 65 11.78 22.64 -1.26
N ASP A 66 11.76 23.60 -0.34
CA ASP A 66 10.56 24.26 0.18
C ASP A 66 9.99 25.37 -0.73
N SER A 67 10.61 25.64 -1.89
CA SER A 67 10.03 26.59 -2.84
C SER A 67 9.01 25.87 -3.71
N ASP A 68 7.72 26.22 -3.57
CA ASP A 68 6.57 25.82 -4.40
C ASP A 68 6.70 26.13 -5.91
N ARG A 69 7.91 26.36 -6.41
CA ARG A 69 8.17 26.75 -7.78
C ARG A 69 8.34 25.50 -8.63
N ASP A 70 7.37 25.28 -9.50
CA ASP A 70 7.38 24.41 -10.69
C ASP A 70 8.56 24.69 -11.68
N ASP A 71 9.59 25.44 -11.27
CA ASP A 71 10.69 25.90 -12.12
C ASP A 71 11.78 24.81 -12.21
N MET A 72 11.62 23.95 -13.22
CA MET A 72 12.10 22.57 -13.21
C MET A 72 13.58 22.35 -13.57
N ASN A 73 14.35 23.36 -14.00
CA ASN A 73 15.50 23.07 -14.86
C ASN A 73 16.91 23.12 -14.28
N THR A 74 17.17 23.78 -13.14
CA THR A 74 18.53 23.81 -12.55
C THR A 74 18.62 23.06 -11.21
N ASN A 75 17.60 23.15 -10.37
CA ASN A 75 17.59 22.54 -9.03
C ASN A 75 17.44 21.00 -9.09
N THR A 76 16.58 20.49 -9.99
CA THR A 76 16.34 19.06 -10.15
C THR A 76 17.59 18.30 -10.60
N THR A 77 18.43 18.88 -11.48
CA THR A 77 19.61 18.18 -11.99
C THR A 77 20.67 17.95 -10.91
N GLU A 78 20.93 18.93 -10.05
CA GLU A 78 21.88 18.75 -8.93
C GLU A 78 21.33 17.77 -7.89
N LEU A 79 20.03 17.82 -7.59
CA LEU A 79 19.36 16.82 -6.76
C LEU A 79 19.59 15.39 -7.30
N LEU A 80 19.38 15.18 -8.60
CA LEU A 80 19.56 13.88 -9.26
C LEU A 80 21.01 13.40 -9.26
N LYS A 81 21.98 14.30 -9.43
CA LYS A 81 23.41 13.96 -9.33
C LYS A 81 23.82 13.49 -7.94
N GLY A 82 23.14 13.97 -6.90
CA GLY A 82 23.35 13.54 -5.52
C GLY A 82 22.75 12.16 -5.19
N MET A 83 21.88 11.61 -6.04
CA MET A 83 21.30 10.29 -5.84
C MET A 83 22.31 9.20 -6.23
N VAL A 84 22.95 8.62 -5.23
CA VAL A 84 23.87 7.49 -5.41
C VAL A 84 23.07 6.18 -5.34
N PRO A 85 23.18 5.28 -6.34
CA PRO A 85 22.51 4.00 -6.29
C PRO A 85 23.24 3.03 -5.37
N THR A 86 22.49 2.19 -4.68
CA THR A 86 22.97 1.05 -3.90
C THR A 86 22.39 -0.22 -4.53
N ALA A 87 23.25 -1.18 -4.85
CA ALA A 87 22.85 -2.50 -5.31
C ALA A 87 22.27 -3.30 -4.14
N ILE A 88 21.02 -3.77 -4.28
CA ILE A 88 20.34 -4.56 -3.24
C ILE A 88 20.21 -6.03 -3.65
N HIS A 89 19.86 -6.28 -4.92
CA HIS A 89 19.84 -7.61 -5.54
C HIS A 89 20.16 -7.47 -7.03
N ILE A 90 21.24 -8.07 -7.50
CA ILE A 90 21.67 -7.98 -8.90
C ILE A 90 21.75 -9.39 -9.48
N SER A 91 20.91 -9.68 -10.46
CA SER A 91 20.87 -10.98 -11.15
C SER A 91 21.44 -10.92 -12.57
N GLY A 92 21.76 -9.72 -13.07
CA GLY A 92 22.35 -9.53 -14.39
C GLY A 92 22.45 -8.06 -14.81
N ASN A 93 22.82 -7.85 -16.08
CA ASN A 93 22.93 -6.50 -16.65
C ASN A 93 21.55 -5.83 -16.74
N ASN A 94 21.48 -4.50 -16.52
CA ASN A 94 20.25 -3.71 -16.56
C ASN A 94 19.51 -3.75 -17.92
N LYS A 95 20.17 -4.12 -19.02
CA LYS A 95 19.51 -4.34 -20.32
C LYS A 95 18.78 -5.68 -20.41
N GLU A 96 19.15 -6.64 -19.58
CA GLU A 96 18.65 -8.03 -19.62
C GLU A 96 17.79 -8.39 -18.41
N ARG A 97 17.58 -7.43 -17.49
CA ARG A 97 16.78 -7.56 -16.27
C ARG A 97 15.77 -6.44 -16.21
N PHE A 98 14.72 -6.61 -15.42
CA PHE A 98 13.80 -5.53 -15.07
C PHE A 98 14.27 -4.89 -13.77
N ASP A 99 14.51 -3.58 -13.76
CA ASP A 99 15.10 -2.87 -12.63
C ASP A 99 14.01 -2.24 -11.75
N LEU A 100 13.89 -2.72 -10.51
CA LEU A 100 13.10 -2.07 -9.45
C LEU A 100 14.01 -1.09 -8.70
N MET A 101 13.54 0.14 -8.45
CA MET A 101 14.32 1.16 -7.75
C MET A 101 13.55 1.74 -6.58
N PHE A 102 14.07 1.56 -5.36
CA PHE A 102 13.56 2.19 -4.15
C PHE A 102 14.07 3.64 -4.04
N PHE A 103 13.15 4.57 -3.81
CA PHE A 103 13.43 5.96 -3.47
C PHE A 103 12.89 6.25 -2.08
N SER A 104 13.75 6.67 -1.15
CA SER A 104 13.32 7.04 0.19
C SER A 104 12.59 8.37 0.22
N ASP A 105 11.59 8.52 1.09
CA ASP A 105 11.00 9.80 1.48
C ASP A 105 10.73 9.79 2.98
N GLY A 106 10.98 10.91 3.66
CA GLY A 106 10.74 11.01 5.10
C GLY A 106 11.84 10.44 6.00
N TYR A 107 12.97 9.98 5.46
CA TYR A 107 14.11 9.51 6.26
C TYR A 107 15.10 10.65 6.45
N THR A 108 15.42 11.00 7.70
CA THR A 108 16.49 11.95 8.01
C THR A 108 17.86 11.36 7.71
N ILE A 109 18.89 12.21 7.61
CA ILE A 109 20.28 11.77 7.36
C ILE A 109 20.76 10.71 8.36
N ASP A 110 20.32 10.81 9.62
CA ASP A 110 20.66 9.88 10.70
C ASP A 110 19.88 8.56 10.62
N GLU A 111 18.84 8.50 9.78
CA GLU A 111 18.02 7.31 9.50
C GLU A 111 18.45 6.58 8.22
N TYR A 112 19.63 6.88 7.67
CA TYR A 112 20.15 6.18 6.48
C TYR A 112 20.20 4.66 6.65
N TYR A 113 20.78 4.17 7.76
CA TYR A 113 20.87 2.73 8.02
C TYR A 113 19.50 2.09 8.28
N LYS A 114 18.53 2.88 8.75
CA LYS A 114 17.15 2.44 8.89
C LYS A 114 16.51 2.22 7.51
N PHE A 115 16.68 3.16 6.59
CA PHE A 115 16.24 2.99 5.19
C PHE A 115 16.88 1.76 4.54
N GLU A 116 18.19 1.55 4.71
CA GLU A 116 18.86 0.36 4.16
C GLU A 116 18.25 -0.93 4.71
N GLU A 117 17.97 -0.98 6.00
CA GLU A 117 17.35 -2.14 6.64
C GLU A 117 15.92 -2.37 6.14
N ASP A 118 15.11 -1.32 6.07
CA ASP A 118 13.75 -1.39 5.55
C ASP A 118 13.74 -1.93 4.10
N VAL A 119 14.65 -1.46 3.25
CA VAL A 119 14.82 -1.96 1.88
C VAL A 119 15.27 -3.42 1.85
N ARG A 120 16.17 -3.86 2.75
CA ARG A 120 16.63 -5.25 2.80
C ARG A 120 15.49 -6.20 3.16
N ILE A 121 14.67 -5.84 4.16
CA ILE A 121 13.48 -6.61 4.57
C ILE A 121 12.51 -6.73 3.38
N LEU A 122 12.22 -5.62 2.70
CA LEU A 122 11.32 -5.59 1.55
C LEU A 122 11.87 -6.38 0.36
N ARG A 123 13.19 -6.33 0.12
CA ARG A 123 13.85 -7.15 -0.89
C ARG A 123 13.70 -8.64 -0.59
N ASP A 124 13.91 -9.06 0.65
CA ASP A 124 13.78 -10.48 1.02
C ASP A 124 12.34 -11.00 0.87
N ASP A 125 11.31 -10.17 1.12
CA ASP A 125 9.90 -10.54 0.85
C ASP A 125 9.60 -10.73 -0.65
N ILE A 126 10.31 -10.02 -1.53
CA ILE A 126 10.15 -10.16 -2.99
C ILE A 126 10.97 -11.34 -3.53
N VAL A 127 12.30 -11.31 -3.41
CA VAL A 127 13.20 -12.15 -4.24
C VAL A 127 13.85 -13.31 -3.50
N SER A 128 13.60 -13.50 -2.20
CA SER A 128 14.09 -14.71 -1.52
C SER A 128 13.42 -15.97 -2.12
N ASN A 129 13.98 -17.15 -1.84
CA ASN A 129 13.41 -18.41 -2.33
C ASN A 129 11.94 -18.63 -1.94
N ASN A 130 11.52 -18.08 -0.80
CA ASN A 130 10.14 -18.13 -0.31
C ASN A 130 9.40 -16.80 -0.52
N GLY A 131 10.02 -15.83 -1.18
CA GLY A 131 9.45 -14.52 -1.48
C GLY A 131 8.40 -14.61 -2.58
N SER A 132 7.49 -13.65 -2.60
CA SER A 132 6.34 -13.60 -3.51
C SER A 132 6.72 -13.60 -5.00
N MET A 133 7.95 -13.19 -5.33
CA MET A 133 8.50 -13.15 -6.69
C MET A 133 9.83 -13.91 -6.79
N GLY A 134 10.13 -14.80 -5.83
CA GLY A 134 11.36 -15.60 -5.83
C GLY A 134 11.52 -16.44 -7.09
N HIS A 135 10.41 -16.91 -7.66
CA HIS A 135 10.36 -17.67 -8.91
C HIS A 135 10.67 -16.85 -10.15
N VAL A 136 10.85 -15.53 -10.06
CA VAL A 136 11.31 -14.64 -11.14
C VAL A 136 12.49 -13.77 -10.71
N ALA A 137 13.14 -14.08 -9.58
CA ALA A 137 14.27 -13.32 -9.06
C ALA A 137 15.46 -13.25 -10.05
N ASP A 138 15.56 -14.23 -10.96
CA ASP A 138 16.52 -14.27 -12.07
C ASP A 138 16.29 -13.20 -13.13
N LEU A 139 15.10 -12.60 -13.19
CA LEU A 139 14.73 -11.55 -14.14
C LEU A 139 14.75 -10.15 -13.53
N LEU A 140 15.00 -10.03 -12.24
CA LEU A 140 14.90 -8.78 -11.50
C LEU A 140 16.28 -8.29 -11.04
N ASN A 141 16.48 -6.98 -11.15
CA ASN A 141 17.45 -6.24 -10.36
C ASN A 141 16.69 -5.36 -9.37
N ILE A 142 17.23 -5.19 -8.17
CA ILE A 142 16.71 -4.28 -7.15
C ILE A 142 17.84 -3.33 -6.76
N TRP A 143 17.54 -2.06 -6.91
CA TRP A 143 18.37 -0.93 -6.54
C TRP A 143 17.66 -0.08 -5.50
N ALA A 144 18.43 0.73 -4.77
CA ALA A 144 17.89 1.75 -3.90
C ALA A 144 18.69 3.04 -4.04
N THR A 145 18.08 4.19 -3.79
CA THR A 145 18.80 5.43 -3.54
C THR A 145 18.20 6.16 -2.36
N PHE A 146 19.09 6.68 -1.53
CA PHE A 146 18.72 7.44 -0.36
C PHE A 146 18.58 8.92 -0.71
N ILE A 147 17.39 9.44 -0.48
CA ILE A 147 17.02 10.84 -0.57
C ILE A 147 16.71 11.30 0.85
N PRO A 148 17.63 12.05 1.50
CA PRO A 148 17.42 12.50 2.85
C PRO A 148 16.28 13.52 2.90
N SER A 149 15.51 13.49 3.98
CA SER A 149 14.44 14.43 4.34
C SER A 149 14.83 15.22 5.58
N LYS A 150 14.23 16.40 5.78
CA LYS A 150 14.54 17.25 6.93
C LYS A 150 13.99 16.69 8.24
N TYR A 151 12.82 16.08 8.17
CA TYR A 151 12.10 15.49 9.31
C TYR A 151 11.79 14.03 9.03
N SER A 152 11.69 13.25 10.12
CA SER A 152 11.30 11.85 10.08
C SER A 152 9.77 11.74 9.94
N GLY A 153 9.28 10.75 9.19
CA GLY A 153 7.84 10.50 9.00
C GLY A 153 7.35 10.71 7.57
N ILE A 154 6.03 10.69 7.37
CA ILE A 154 5.38 11.24 6.16
C ILE A 154 4.33 12.29 6.55
N GLY A 155 3.85 13.04 5.56
CA GLY A 155 2.79 14.03 5.76
C GLY A 155 1.45 13.41 6.17
N THR A 156 0.58 14.19 6.83
CA THR A 156 -0.77 13.76 7.23
C THR A 156 -1.76 14.90 7.09
N HIS A 157 -3.06 14.60 7.01
CA HIS A 157 -4.12 15.61 6.91
C HIS A 157 -3.90 16.59 5.75
N ASP A 158 -3.53 16.06 4.58
CA ASP A 158 -3.17 16.83 3.37
C ASP A 158 -1.99 17.79 3.53
N LYS A 159 -1.23 17.68 4.63
CA LYS A 159 -0.03 18.48 4.91
C LYS A 159 1.22 17.65 4.68
N LEU A 160 2.16 18.22 3.94
CA LEU A 160 3.46 17.64 3.70
C LEU A 160 4.36 17.83 4.92
N LEU A 161 5.35 16.96 5.09
CA LEU A 161 6.51 17.30 5.91
C LEU A 161 7.36 18.35 5.18
N PRO A 162 7.75 19.45 5.82
CA PRO A 162 8.60 20.44 5.19
C PRO A 162 9.95 19.83 4.77
N GLY A 163 10.40 20.14 3.56
CA GLY A 163 11.63 19.60 2.98
C GLY A 163 11.57 18.12 2.54
N SER A 164 10.39 17.51 2.44
CA SER A 164 10.24 16.15 1.88
C SER A 164 10.32 16.19 0.36
N VAL A 165 11.30 15.52 -0.24
CA VAL A 165 11.63 15.64 -1.68
C VAL A 165 10.52 15.08 -2.58
N LEU A 166 9.99 13.92 -2.25
CA LEU A 166 8.88 13.32 -3.00
C LEU A 166 7.53 13.77 -2.43
N GLY A 167 7.51 14.12 -1.14
CA GLY A 167 6.35 14.68 -0.47
C GLY A 167 5.26 13.62 -0.32
N LEU A 168 5.60 12.48 0.28
CA LEU A 168 4.61 11.45 0.61
C LEU A 168 3.71 11.92 1.76
N TYR A 169 2.40 11.70 1.63
CA TYR A 169 1.44 12.13 2.64
C TYR A 169 0.13 11.32 2.63
N ARG A 170 -0.58 11.34 3.76
CA ARG A 170 -1.96 10.86 3.90
C ARG A 170 -2.97 12.02 3.88
N PRO A 171 -4.16 11.88 3.26
CA PRO A 171 -5.18 12.93 3.29
C PRO A 171 -5.81 13.13 4.67
N GLY A 172 -5.80 12.10 5.51
CA GLY A 172 -6.39 12.14 6.86
C GLY A 172 -5.70 11.16 7.81
N SER A 173 -6.43 10.78 8.86
CA SER A 173 -5.98 9.77 9.83
C SER A 173 -6.07 8.34 9.26
N GLU A 174 -6.94 8.09 8.28
CA GLU A 174 -7.16 6.76 7.71
C GLU A 174 -5.85 6.09 7.26
N LEU A 175 -5.55 4.91 7.80
CA LEU A 175 -4.47 4.06 7.32
C LEU A 175 -4.88 3.39 6.01
N ARG A 176 -4.89 4.19 4.94
CA ARG A 176 -5.34 3.84 3.59
C ARG A 176 -4.30 4.19 2.55
N ALA A 177 -4.52 5.27 1.79
CA ALA A 177 -3.70 5.66 0.67
C ALA A 177 -2.60 6.64 1.11
N VAL A 178 -1.40 6.44 0.57
CA VAL A 178 -0.30 7.39 0.65
C VAL A 178 -0.08 7.97 -0.74
N TYR A 179 -0.18 9.29 -0.84
CA TYR A 179 -0.04 10.02 -2.09
C TYR A 179 1.33 10.66 -2.20
N VAL A 180 1.77 10.89 -3.43
CA VAL A 180 2.99 11.62 -3.76
C VAL A 180 2.65 13.03 -4.22
N LYS A 181 3.22 14.05 -3.58
CA LYS A 181 3.00 15.45 -3.99
C LYS A 181 3.83 15.87 -5.19
N HIS A 182 5.04 15.33 -5.32
CA HIS A 182 6.01 15.72 -6.34
C HIS A 182 6.29 14.59 -7.36
N PRO A 183 5.28 14.07 -8.10
CA PRO A 183 5.46 12.93 -9.01
C PRO A 183 6.42 13.21 -10.16
N LYS A 184 6.58 14.48 -10.58
CA LYS A 184 7.56 14.88 -11.60
C LYS A 184 9.00 14.56 -11.14
N ILE A 185 9.32 14.75 -9.86
CA ILE A 185 10.64 14.46 -9.30
C ILE A 185 10.90 12.95 -9.32
N ALA A 186 9.94 12.15 -8.83
CA ALA A 186 10.02 10.69 -8.88
C ALA A 186 10.24 10.16 -10.31
N ARG A 187 9.49 10.69 -11.29
CA ARG A 187 9.64 10.34 -12.71
C ARG A 187 11.01 10.71 -13.27
N SER A 188 11.47 11.92 -12.97
CA SER A 188 12.80 12.39 -13.39
C SER A 188 13.93 11.56 -12.76
N ALA A 189 13.77 11.14 -11.50
CA ALA A 189 14.71 10.26 -10.80
C ALA A 189 14.77 8.88 -11.42
N CYS A 190 13.61 8.23 -11.63
CA CYS A 190 13.59 6.94 -12.32
C CYS A 190 14.19 7.04 -13.72
N LYS A 191 13.85 8.07 -14.50
CA LYS A 191 14.45 8.30 -15.82
C LYS A 191 15.96 8.51 -15.76
N TRP A 192 16.48 9.20 -14.74
CA TRP A 192 17.91 9.43 -14.56
C TRP A 192 18.70 8.11 -14.46
N PHE A 193 18.22 7.17 -13.65
CA PHE A 193 18.79 5.83 -13.53
C PHE A 193 18.55 4.99 -14.78
N LYS A 194 17.34 5.03 -15.35
CA LYS A 194 16.98 4.30 -16.57
C LYS A 194 17.87 4.66 -17.76
N ASP A 195 18.16 5.95 -17.93
CA ASP A 195 19.01 6.47 -19.00
C ASP A 195 20.52 6.24 -18.75
N GLY A 196 20.90 5.61 -17.61
CA GLY A 196 22.30 5.33 -17.26
C GLY A 196 23.11 6.57 -16.84
N LYS A 197 22.45 7.69 -16.52
CA LYS A 197 23.12 8.97 -16.23
C LYS A 197 23.85 8.98 -14.88
N ALA A 198 23.46 8.10 -13.96
CA ALA A 198 24.14 7.87 -12.70
C ALA A 198 25.43 7.03 -12.84
N GLY A 199 25.74 6.51 -14.03
CA GLY A 199 26.88 5.62 -14.28
C GLY A 199 26.64 4.16 -13.87
N GLU A 200 25.90 3.94 -12.79
CA GLU A 200 25.43 2.64 -12.30
C GLU A 200 23.93 2.71 -11.94
N GLY A 201 23.28 1.56 -11.79
CA GLY A 201 21.87 1.46 -11.43
C GLY A 201 20.92 1.27 -12.61
N GLY A 202 19.64 1.17 -12.29
CA GLY A 202 18.55 1.09 -13.26
C GLY A 202 17.21 1.41 -12.60
N CYS A 203 16.21 1.78 -13.42
CA CYS A 203 14.84 1.95 -12.96
C CYS A 203 13.84 1.77 -14.11
N ASP A 204 13.07 0.69 -14.07
CA ASP A 204 11.88 0.51 -14.89
C ASP A 204 10.59 0.73 -14.12
N GLN A 205 10.60 0.37 -12.83
CA GLN A 205 9.52 0.62 -11.88
C GLN A 205 10.09 1.31 -10.65
N ALA A 206 9.57 2.50 -10.34
CA ALA A 206 9.94 3.21 -9.12
C ALA A 206 9.05 2.79 -7.95
N ILE A 207 9.70 2.49 -6.84
CA ILE A 207 9.08 2.21 -5.55
C ILE A 207 9.38 3.39 -4.64
N LEU A 208 8.34 4.11 -4.19
CA LEU A 208 8.48 5.24 -3.28
C LEU A 208 8.23 4.76 -1.86
N LEU A 209 9.29 4.71 -1.05
CA LEU A 209 9.24 4.18 0.32
C LEU A 209 9.17 5.33 1.32
N GLY A 210 8.01 5.49 1.95
CA GLY A 210 7.78 6.46 3.02
C GLY A 210 8.25 5.94 4.38
N ASN A 211 8.95 6.80 5.12
CA ASN A 211 9.40 6.52 6.48
C ASN A 211 8.25 6.56 7.50
N ASP A 212 7.37 5.57 7.46
CA ASP A 212 6.23 5.48 8.36
C ASP A 212 5.99 4.02 8.74
N PRO A 213 5.83 3.69 10.04
CA PRO A 213 5.65 2.30 10.49
C PRO A 213 4.22 1.78 10.34
N LEU A 214 3.28 2.59 9.82
CA LEU A 214 1.86 2.27 9.72
C LEU A 214 1.44 2.07 8.27
N TYR A 215 0.40 1.27 8.07
CA TYR A 215 -0.19 0.91 6.79
C TYR A 215 -0.41 2.15 5.92
N GLY A 216 -0.04 1.99 4.66
CA GLY A 216 -0.21 3.03 3.67
C GLY A 216 0.49 2.66 2.37
N GLY A 217 -0.20 2.85 1.27
CA GLY A 217 0.37 2.71 -0.05
C GLY A 217 -0.62 3.02 -1.16
N LEU A 218 -0.13 2.98 -2.40
CA LEU A 218 -0.90 3.22 -3.60
C LEU A 218 -0.16 2.65 -4.81
N GLY A 219 -0.85 1.91 -5.66
CA GLY A 219 -0.36 1.47 -6.96
C GLY A 219 -0.65 2.43 -8.10
N GLY A 220 -0.10 2.14 -9.28
CA GLY A 220 -0.27 2.90 -10.50
C GLY A 220 1.05 3.18 -11.22
N GLU A 221 1.31 4.44 -11.54
CA GLU A 221 2.59 4.85 -12.15
C GLU A 221 3.79 4.48 -11.27
N PHE A 222 3.64 4.64 -9.96
CA PHE A 222 4.63 4.28 -8.96
C PHE A 222 4.04 3.24 -8.02
N THR A 223 4.91 2.44 -7.41
CA THR A 223 4.55 1.62 -6.26
C THR A 223 4.85 2.42 -5.01
N ILE A 224 3.83 2.95 -4.34
CA ILE A 224 4.01 3.75 -3.11
C ILE A 224 3.71 2.86 -1.92
N ILE A 225 4.64 2.81 -0.97
CA ILE A 225 4.50 2.03 0.27
C ILE A 225 5.08 2.78 1.46
N THR A 226 4.76 2.27 2.65
CA THR A 226 5.30 2.70 3.93
C THR A 226 6.22 1.61 4.49
N ALA A 227 7.14 2.00 5.38
CA ALA A 227 8.01 1.09 6.12
C ALA A 227 7.30 0.31 7.24
N SER A 228 5.99 0.08 7.11
CA SER A 228 5.25 -0.80 8.02
C SER A 228 5.84 -2.21 7.97
N LYS A 229 6.24 -2.72 9.13
CA LYS A 229 6.75 -4.10 9.24
C LYS A 229 5.68 -5.14 8.90
N LEU A 230 4.43 -4.87 9.28
CA LEU A 230 3.32 -5.80 9.08
C LEU A 230 2.79 -5.74 7.65
N ASN A 231 2.62 -4.54 7.12
CA ASN A 231 1.84 -4.29 5.91
C ASN A 231 2.68 -3.81 4.72
N GLY A 232 3.84 -3.17 4.95
CA GLY A 232 4.74 -2.72 3.88
C GLY A 232 5.07 -3.82 2.87
N PRO A 233 5.50 -5.02 3.30
CA PRO A 233 5.73 -6.14 2.40
C PRO A 233 4.46 -6.57 1.64
N GLN A 234 3.31 -6.61 2.32
CA GLN A 234 2.02 -7.03 1.72
C GLN A 234 1.57 -6.09 0.60
N ILE A 235 1.64 -4.80 0.86
CA ILE A 235 1.29 -3.75 -0.10
C ILE A 235 2.30 -3.79 -1.25
N LEU A 236 3.60 -3.88 -0.95
CA LEU A 236 4.64 -3.90 -1.98
C LEU A 236 4.40 -4.99 -3.04
N ARG A 237 4.18 -6.23 -2.61
CA ARG A 237 3.95 -7.34 -3.55
C ARG A 237 2.61 -7.22 -4.30
N HIS A 238 1.56 -6.72 -3.65
CA HIS A 238 0.25 -6.47 -4.29
C HIS A 238 0.37 -5.41 -5.39
N GLU A 239 0.96 -4.26 -5.06
CA GLU A 239 1.07 -3.14 -5.99
C GLU A 239 2.06 -3.44 -7.13
N LEU A 240 3.16 -4.15 -6.85
CA LEU A 240 4.02 -4.68 -7.91
C LEU A 240 3.29 -5.72 -8.77
N GLY A 241 2.36 -6.49 -8.21
CA GLY A 241 1.47 -7.34 -8.97
C GLY A 241 0.78 -6.58 -10.11
N HIS A 242 0.16 -5.44 -9.82
CA HIS A 242 -0.45 -4.58 -10.84
C HIS A 242 0.57 -3.93 -11.79
N SER A 243 1.74 -3.50 -11.30
CA SER A 243 2.75 -2.86 -12.15
C SER A 243 3.41 -3.84 -13.13
N LEU A 244 3.58 -5.10 -12.70
CA LEU A 244 4.35 -6.11 -13.42
C LEU A 244 3.48 -7.07 -14.20
N ILE A 245 2.24 -7.32 -13.78
CA ILE A 245 1.29 -8.23 -14.41
C ILE A 245 0.11 -7.40 -14.95
N PRO A 246 -0.38 -7.63 -16.17
CA PRO A 246 -1.57 -6.95 -16.69
C PRO A 246 -2.85 -7.51 -16.02
N VAL A 247 -3.04 -7.24 -14.73
CA VAL A 247 -4.19 -7.69 -13.92
C VAL A 247 -4.73 -6.54 -13.06
N GLY A 248 -6.05 -6.54 -12.87
CA GLY A 248 -6.77 -5.65 -11.97
C GLY A 248 -6.97 -6.25 -10.57
N GLU A 249 -7.89 -5.66 -9.80
CA GLU A 249 -8.16 -5.99 -8.40
C GLU A 249 -8.97 -7.29 -8.26
N GLU A 250 -8.37 -8.39 -7.79
CA GLU A 250 -9.07 -9.68 -7.64
C GLU A 250 -9.91 -9.76 -6.34
N TYR A 251 -9.65 -8.88 -5.37
CA TYR A 251 -10.44 -8.77 -4.15
C TYR A 251 -11.84 -8.15 -4.40
N ASP A 252 -12.78 -8.47 -3.52
CA ASP A 252 -14.15 -7.97 -3.59
C ASP A 252 -14.16 -6.45 -3.39
N GLY A 253 -14.97 -5.72 -4.14
CA GLY A 253 -15.11 -4.26 -4.00
C GLY A 253 -14.06 -3.46 -4.77
N GLY A 254 -13.21 -4.16 -5.54
CA GLY A 254 -12.34 -3.53 -6.53
C GLY A 254 -13.12 -2.73 -7.57
N PHE A 255 -12.56 -1.59 -8.01
CA PHE A 255 -13.17 -0.75 -9.05
C PHE A 255 -12.97 -1.31 -10.46
N VAL A 256 -11.85 -2.01 -10.67
CA VAL A 256 -11.45 -2.54 -11.97
C VAL A 256 -10.85 -3.93 -11.75
N TYR A 257 -11.63 -4.96 -12.07
CA TYR A 257 -11.11 -6.32 -12.19
C TYR A 257 -11.04 -6.71 -13.67
N GLU A 258 -9.82 -6.89 -14.16
CA GLU A 258 -9.52 -7.20 -15.55
C GLU A 258 -8.20 -7.98 -15.65
N GLY A 259 -7.88 -8.46 -16.85
CA GLY A 259 -6.62 -9.15 -17.11
C GLY A 259 -6.74 -10.66 -17.14
N VAL A 260 -5.60 -11.33 -17.09
CA VAL A 260 -5.50 -12.77 -17.39
C VAL A 260 -6.15 -13.69 -16.35
N ASN A 261 -6.36 -13.18 -15.14
CA ASN A 261 -7.04 -13.88 -14.04
C ASN A 261 -8.51 -13.45 -13.90
N SER A 262 -9.05 -12.61 -14.79
CA SER A 262 -10.41 -12.08 -14.69
C SER A 262 -11.23 -12.40 -15.94
N ASP A 263 -12.41 -12.99 -15.75
CA ASP A 263 -13.38 -13.19 -16.83
C ASP A 263 -14.80 -12.85 -16.41
N LYS A 264 -15.67 -12.65 -17.40
CA LYS A 264 -17.10 -12.46 -17.14
C LYS A 264 -17.79 -13.82 -17.01
N VAL A 265 -18.96 -13.81 -16.38
CA VAL A 265 -19.83 -15.00 -16.25
C VAL A 265 -20.16 -15.62 -17.61
N GLU A 266 -20.32 -14.80 -18.66
CA GLU A 266 -20.63 -15.28 -20.01
C GLU A 266 -19.45 -16.00 -20.68
N SER A 267 -18.22 -15.84 -20.17
CA SER A 267 -17.01 -16.49 -20.68
C SER A 267 -16.75 -17.87 -20.06
N LEU A 268 -17.67 -18.43 -19.26
CA LEU A 268 -17.43 -19.66 -18.48
C LEU A 268 -16.87 -20.84 -19.31
N GLU A 269 -17.36 -21.01 -20.53
CA GLU A 269 -16.92 -22.10 -21.44
C GLU A 269 -15.56 -21.83 -22.12
N ASN A 270 -15.00 -20.63 -21.97
CA ASN A 270 -13.71 -20.26 -22.56
C ASN A 270 -12.99 -19.23 -21.68
N LEU A 271 -12.72 -19.62 -20.43
CA LEU A 271 -11.95 -18.82 -19.48
C LEU A 271 -10.53 -18.57 -19.98
N SER A 272 -10.00 -17.39 -19.67
CA SER A 272 -8.64 -16.94 -20.02
C SER A 272 -7.57 -17.81 -19.36
N TRP A 273 -7.90 -18.50 -18.26
CA TRP A 273 -7.04 -19.44 -17.56
C TRP A 273 -7.46 -20.92 -17.74
N LYS A 274 -8.17 -21.25 -18.83
CA LYS A 274 -8.65 -22.64 -19.05
C LYS A 274 -7.57 -23.71 -18.98
N ASP A 275 -6.34 -23.39 -19.39
CA ASP A 275 -5.20 -24.33 -19.37
C ASP A 275 -4.71 -24.64 -17.94
N TYR A 276 -5.20 -23.90 -16.95
CA TYR A 276 -4.88 -24.07 -15.53
C TYR A 276 -5.98 -24.79 -14.74
N LEU A 277 -7.14 -25.05 -15.35
CA LEU A 277 -8.28 -25.64 -14.64
C LEU A 277 -7.94 -27.01 -14.05
N SER A 278 -8.31 -27.23 -12.79
CA SER A 278 -8.10 -28.51 -12.12
C SER A 278 -9.02 -29.62 -12.66
N ASP A 279 -10.21 -29.24 -13.12
CA ASP A 279 -11.18 -30.14 -13.76
C ASP A 279 -11.78 -29.44 -15.00
N PRO A 280 -11.11 -29.52 -16.17
CA PRO A 280 -11.56 -28.85 -17.38
C PRO A 280 -12.84 -29.46 -17.98
N ASP A 281 -13.24 -30.66 -17.55
CA ASP A 281 -14.44 -31.34 -18.06
C ASP A 281 -15.72 -30.93 -17.31
N HIS A 282 -15.58 -30.36 -16.10
CA HIS A 282 -16.72 -29.99 -15.23
C HIS A 282 -16.62 -28.53 -14.72
N ILE A 283 -16.53 -27.59 -15.66
CA ILE A 283 -16.47 -26.17 -15.34
C ILE A 283 -17.83 -25.68 -14.79
N ARG A 284 -17.80 -24.99 -13.66
CA ARG A 284 -18.98 -24.33 -13.07
C ARG A 284 -18.53 -23.12 -12.26
N ILE A 285 -19.46 -22.19 -12.06
CA ILE A 285 -19.26 -21.09 -11.12
C ILE A 285 -19.47 -21.64 -9.71
N GLU A 286 -18.46 -21.46 -8.86
CA GLU A 286 -18.51 -21.84 -7.46
C GLU A 286 -19.57 -21.04 -6.71
N ASP A 287 -20.37 -21.71 -5.87
CA ASP A 287 -21.52 -21.09 -5.24
C ASP A 287 -21.12 -20.35 -3.96
N ALA A 288 -20.78 -19.07 -4.10
CA ALA A 288 -20.56 -18.15 -2.99
C ALA A 288 -21.45 -16.90 -3.13
N LYS A 289 -21.86 -16.34 -1.99
CA LYS A 289 -22.74 -15.16 -1.94
C LYS A 289 -22.19 -14.10 -1.00
N MET A 290 -22.10 -12.86 -1.47
CA MET A 290 -21.70 -11.71 -0.67
C MET A 290 -22.91 -11.16 0.10
N ALA A 291 -23.02 -11.50 1.39
CA ALA A 291 -24.10 -11.03 2.27
C ALA A 291 -23.86 -9.60 2.78
N VAL A 292 -22.59 -9.22 2.95
CA VAL A 292 -22.20 -7.86 3.34
C VAL A 292 -20.92 -7.48 2.63
N GLN A 293 -20.84 -6.26 2.11
CA GLN A 293 -19.62 -5.65 1.61
C GLN A 293 -19.62 -4.17 2.01
N ALA A 294 -18.78 -3.79 2.96
CA ALA A 294 -18.73 -2.45 3.50
C ALA A 294 -17.29 -1.99 3.79
N TYR A 295 -17.00 -0.73 3.48
CA TYR A 295 -15.73 -0.06 3.79
C TYR A 295 -16.00 1.20 4.63
N PRO A 296 -16.44 1.03 5.88
CA PRO A 296 -17.08 2.12 6.62
C PRO A 296 -16.10 3.19 7.11
N TRP A 297 -14.81 2.86 7.31
CA TRP A 297 -13.84 3.76 7.96
C TRP A 297 -14.42 4.43 9.22
N HIS A 298 -15.12 3.63 10.02
CA HIS A 298 -15.95 4.12 11.12
C HIS A 298 -15.12 4.21 12.39
N ASP A 299 -15.10 5.41 12.96
CA ASP A 299 -14.41 5.74 14.21
C ASP A 299 -15.19 5.23 15.43
N LEU A 300 -14.62 4.23 16.10
CA LEU A 300 -15.25 3.53 17.22
C LEU A 300 -15.16 4.32 18.54
N ASP A 301 -14.38 5.41 18.60
CA ASP A 301 -14.40 6.33 19.74
C ASP A 301 -15.70 7.14 19.79
N LYS A 302 -16.33 7.37 18.64
CA LYS A 302 -17.58 8.14 18.56
C LYS A 302 -18.76 7.29 19.00
N GLU A 303 -18.91 6.11 18.40
CA GLU A 303 -20.01 5.20 18.68
C GLU A 303 -19.76 3.77 18.17
N PRO A 304 -20.47 2.76 18.71
CA PRO A 304 -20.49 1.42 18.14
C PRO A 304 -20.92 1.38 16.67
N TYR A 305 -20.23 0.60 15.85
CA TYR A 305 -20.67 0.29 14.49
C TYR A 305 -21.67 -0.88 14.51
N ASN A 306 -22.83 -0.71 13.89
CA ASN A 306 -23.86 -1.75 13.83
C ASN A 306 -24.31 -1.92 12.37
N ILE A 307 -24.25 -3.14 11.84
CA ILE A 307 -24.69 -3.46 10.48
C ILE A 307 -25.67 -4.65 10.49
N PRO A 308 -26.97 -4.41 10.23
CA PRO A 308 -27.91 -5.48 9.96
C PRO A 308 -27.73 -5.99 8.53
N PHE A 309 -27.94 -7.29 8.32
CA PHE A 309 -27.88 -7.91 7.01
C PHE A 309 -28.70 -9.20 6.97
N SER A 310 -29.03 -9.65 5.76
CA SER A 310 -29.79 -10.87 5.55
C SER A 310 -28.87 -11.97 5.03
N SER A 311 -28.94 -13.14 5.65
CA SER A 311 -28.31 -14.35 5.13
C SER A 311 -29.07 -14.85 3.89
N PHE A 312 -28.34 -15.41 2.95
CA PHE A 312 -28.85 -16.15 1.79
C PHE A 312 -29.47 -17.49 2.19
N ASN A 313 -29.27 -17.97 3.43
CA ASN A 313 -30.10 -19.02 4.01
C ASN A 313 -31.51 -18.47 4.30
N LEU A 314 -32.41 -18.62 3.33
CA LEU A 314 -33.81 -18.24 3.48
C LEU A 314 -34.54 -19.16 4.46
N GLN A 315 -35.51 -18.62 5.19
CA GLN A 315 -36.31 -19.42 6.13
C GLN A 315 -37.07 -20.57 5.44
N ASN A 316 -37.48 -20.37 4.19
CA ASN A 316 -38.33 -21.29 3.44
C ASN A 316 -37.59 -22.14 2.38
N ASP A 317 -36.30 -21.90 2.13
CA ASP A 317 -35.49 -22.71 1.21
C ASP A 317 -34.48 -23.56 1.99
N THR A 318 -34.84 -24.83 2.19
CA THR A 318 -33.95 -25.82 2.81
C THR A 318 -33.14 -26.61 1.81
N ASN A 319 -33.36 -26.41 0.50
CA ASN A 319 -32.82 -27.29 -0.54
C ASN A 319 -31.43 -26.83 -1.01
N ARG A 320 -31.04 -25.57 -0.76
CA ARG A 320 -29.73 -25.02 -1.14
C ARG A 320 -29.05 -24.28 0.02
N PRO A 321 -28.71 -24.96 1.13
CA PRO A 321 -28.17 -24.31 2.32
C PRO A 321 -26.73 -23.84 2.13
N TYR A 322 -26.38 -22.71 2.75
CA TYR A 322 -25.01 -22.22 2.91
C TYR A 322 -24.53 -22.57 4.33
N PRO A 323 -23.93 -23.76 4.54
CA PRO A 323 -23.60 -24.26 5.88
C PRO A 323 -22.42 -23.53 6.52
N THR A 324 -21.62 -22.81 5.73
CA THR A 324 -20.44 -22.09 6.21
C THR A 324 -20.42 -20.68 5.64
N ALA A 325 -19.72 -19.80 6.35
CA ALA A 325 -19.44 -18.45 5.87
C ALA A 325 -18.04 -18.00 6.28
N LEU A 326 -17.54 -16.95 5.66
CA LEU A 326 -16.34 -16.22 6.06
C LEU A 326 -16.74 -14.80 6.39
N LEU A 327 -16.38 -14.34 7.59
CA LEU A 327 -16.40 -12.92 7.92
C LEU A 327 -14.97 -12.38 7.78
N ARG A 328 -14.77 -11.46 6.85
CA ARG A 328 -13.48 -10.78 6.62
C ARG A 328 -13.62 -9.32 7.05
N THR A 329 -12.70 -8.85 7.89
CA THR A 329 -12.75 -7.46 8.39
C THR A 329 -11.35 -6.90 8.56
N SER A 330 -11.26 -5.59 8.68
CA SER A 330 -10.02 -4.92 9.06
C SER A 330 -10.25 -3.85 10.11
N LEU A 331 -9.24 -3.69 10.97
CA LEU A 331 -9.21 -2.76 12.09
C LEU A 331 -7.96 -1.89 12.00
N SER A 332 -8.03 -0.64 12.45
CA SER A 332 -6.86 0.23 12.61
C SER A 332 -6.73 0.71 14.05
N SER A 333 -5.48 0.89 14.50
CA SER A 333 -5.15 1.37 15.86
C SER A 333 -5.77 0.56 17.01
N ILE A 334 -6.05 -0.73 16.82
CA ILE A 334 -6.51 -1.64 17.89
C ILE A 334 -5.37 -2.58 18.29
N PRO A 335 -4.59 -2.26 19.34
CA PRO A 335 -3.39 -3.03 19.68
C PRO A 335 -3.67 -4.38 20.36
N TYR A 336 -4.81 -4.54 21.05
CA TYR A 336 -5.13 -5.75 21.83
C TYR A 336 -6.55 -6.25 21.56
N SER A 337 -6.75 -7.58 21.57
CA SER A 337 -8.07 -8.18 21.36
C SER A 337 -9.05 -7.73 22.44
N SER A 338 -8.56 -7.57 23.68
CA SER A 338 -9.34 -7.06 24.81
C SER A 338 -9.84 -5.62 24.67
N HIS A 339 -9.42 -4.88 23.64
CA HIS A 339 -9.88 -3.51 23.38
C HIS A 339 -11.18 -3.46 22.57
N ILE A 340 -11.59 -4.57 21.96
CA ILE A 340 -12.69 -4.58 20.99
C ILE A 340 -13.63 -5.76 21.26
N ASP A 341 -14.93 -5.47 21.27
CA ASP A 341 -15.97 -6.49 21.22
C ASP A 341 -16.48 -6.57 19.77
N PHE A 342 -16.37 -7.76 19.18
CA PHE A 342 -16.95 -8.09 17.88
C PHE A 342 -18.07 -9.09 18.09
N ILE A 343 -19.31 -8.70 17.79
CA ILE A 343 -20.50 -9.42 18.23
C ILE A 343 -21.37 -9.76 17.01
N LEU A 344 -21.61 -11.05 16.78
CA LEU A 344 -22.55 -11.55 15.78
C LEU A 344 -23.80 -12.08 16.48
N ASN A 345 -24.96 -11.48 16.21
CA ASN A 345 -26.25 -11.89 16.79
C ASN A 345 -26.26 -11.98 18.32
N GLY A 346 -25.52 -11.09 19.00
CA GLY A 346 -25.40 -11.07 20.46
C GLY A 346 -24.34 -12.01 21.03
N ILE A 347 -23.66 -12.80 20.18
CA ILE A 347 -22.57 -13.69 20.57
C ILE A 347 -21.24 -13.01 20.24
N SER A 348 -20.35 -12.91 21.23
CA SER A 348 -19.01 -12.34 21.00
C SER A 348 -18.12 -13.36 20.27
N ILE A 349 -17.41 -12.89 19.25
CA ILE A 349 -16.43 -13.65 18.49
C ILE A 349 -15.07 -13.46 19.16
N ASP A 350 -14.38 -14.55 19.45
CA ASP A 350 -13.01 -14.49 19.96
C ASP A 350 -12.04 -14.08 18.84
N LEU A 351 -11.39 -12.93 19.02
CA LEU A 351 -10.42 -12.41 18.07
C LEU A 351 -8.98 -12.76 18.43
N SER A 352 -8.72 -13.44 19.55
CA SER A 352 -7.38 -13.58 20.13
C SER A 352 -6.34 -14.18 19.17
N ALA A 353 -6.75 -15.10 18.29
CA ALA A 353 -5.88 -15.68 17.26
C ALA A 353 -5.34 -14.65 16.25
N HIS A 354 -6.01 -13.51 16.09
CA HIS A 354 -5.59 -12.39 15.23
C HIS A 354 -4.84 -11.31 16.01
N PHE A 355 -4.49 -11.54 17.28
CA PHE A 355 -3.70 -10.63 18.12
C PHE A 355 -2.48 -11.37 18.66
N PRO A 356 -1.56 -11.82 17.78
CA PRO A 356 -0.41 -12.59 18.21
C PRO A 356 0.60 -11.68 18.93
N GLN A 357 1.44 -12.28 19.78
CA GLN A 357 2.34 -11.56 20.69
C GLN A 357 3.35 -10.68 19.94
N GLU A 358 3.76 -11.08 18.74
CA GLU A 358 4.72 -10.34 17.91
C GLU A 358 4.18 -9.00 17.42
N LEU A 359 2.85 -8.83 17.44
CA LEU A 359 2.15 -7.60 17.03
C LEU A 359 1.52 -6.87 18.22
N GLU A 360 1.87 -7.26 19.44
CA GLU A 360 1.39 -6.63 20.67
C GLU A 360 1.75 -5.13 20.69
N GLY A 361 0.78 -4.29 21.04
CA GLY A 361 0.97 -2.83 21.04
C GLY A 361 0.98 -2.17 19.65
N SER A 362 0.84 -2.94 18.56
CA SER A 362 0.82 -2.36 17.22
C SER A 362 -0.45 -1.55 16.96
N HIS A 363 -0.27 -0.29 16.58
CA HIS A 363 -1.36 0.59 16.10
C HIS A 363 -1.59 0.51 14.60
N ASP A 364 -0.90 -0.41 13.92
CA ASP A 364 -1.03 -0.61 12.50
C ASP A 364 -2.40 -1.20 12.11
N ARG A 365 -2.73 -1.16 10.83
CA ARG A 365 -3.91 -1.82 10.28
C ARG A 365 -3.75 -3.33 10.31
N ARG A 366 -4.84 -4.03 10.61
CA ARG A 366 -4.88 -5.49 10.68
C ARG A 366 -6.05 -6.05 9.90
N TRP A 367 -5.83 -7.19 9.27
CA TRP A 367 -6.83 -8.00 8.58
C TRP A 367 -7.20 -9.22 9.42
N LEU A 368 -8.48 -9.54 9.46
CA LEU A 368 -9.04 -10.65 10.21
C LEU A 368 -9.96 -11.46 9.30
N ASP A 369 -9.64 -12.73 9.16
CA ASP A 369 -10.45 -13.73 8.47
C ASP A 369 -11.01 -14.68 9.51
N LEU A 370 -12.33 -14.62 9.71
CA LEU A 370 -13.05 -15.32 10.77
C LEU A 370 -14.00 -16.36 10.14
N PRO A 371 -13.58 -17.64 10.06
CA PRO A 371 -14.44 -18.70 9.56
C PRO A 371 -15.65 -18.89 10.47
N LEU A 372 -16.84 -18.88 9.89
CA LEU A 372 -18.11 -19.19 10.54
C LEU A 372 -18.51 -20.60 10.12
N LEU A 373 -17.98 -21.60 10.84
CA LEU A 373 -18.13 -23.03 10.49
C LEU A 373 -19.57 -23.55 10.61
N ASP A 374 -20.39 -22.91 11.45
CA ASP A 374 -21.82 -23.20 11.58
C ASP A 374 -22.69 -22.31 10.67
N GLY A 375 -22.05 -21.49 9.82
CA GLY A 375 -22.71 -20.57 8.91
C GLY A 375 -23.40 -19.42 9.66
N LEU A 376 -24.43 -18.87 9.02
CA LEU A 376 -25.23 -17.77 9.56
C LEU A 376 -26.61 -18.24 9.99
N LYS A 377 -27.22 -17.50 10.93
CA LYS A 377 -28.63 -17.68 11.25
C LYS A 377 -29.47 -17.36 10.02
N LYS A 378 -30.52 -18.14 9.78
CA LYS A 378 -31.48 -17.88 8.69
C LYS A 378 -32.16 -16.51 8.84
N GLY A 379 -32.26 -15.78 7.72
CA GLY A 379 -32.87 -14.45 7.68
C GLY A 379 -31.96 -13.37 8.24
N GLU A 380 -32.50 -12.51 9.12
CA GLU A 380 -31.79 -11.33 9.63
C GLU A 380 -30.70 -11.71 10.64
N ASN A 381 -29.54 -11.09 10.41
CA ASN A 381 -28.35 -11.13 11.24
C ASN A 381 -27.90 -9.69 11.54
N VAL A 382 -27.11 -9.53 12.61
CA VAL A 382 -26.50 -8.25 12.95
C VAL A 382 -25.08 -8.46 13.42
N ILE A 383 -24.17 -7.66 12.88
CA ILE A 383 -22.83 -7.50 13.43
C ILE A 383 -22.75 -6.17 14.15
N LYS A 384 -22.24 -6.22 15.39
CA LYS A 384 -21.95 -5.05 16.20
C LYS A 384 -20.48 -5.05 16.59
N VAL A 385 -19.82 -3.93 16.35
CA VAL A 385 -18.42 -3.71 16.70
C VAL A 385 -18.34 -2.49 17.61
N LYS A 386 -17.68 -2.63 18.76
CA LYS A 386 -17.50 -1.54 19.71
C LYS A 386 -16.19 -1.69 20.47
N LEU A 387 -15.68 -0.59 20.99
CA LEU A 387 -14.60 -0.64 21.97
C LEU A 387 -15.12 -1.16 23.31
N THR A 388 -14.28 -1.91 24.01
CA THR A 388 -14.45 -2.20 25.43
C THR A 388 -14.06 -0.97 26.26
N GLU A 389 -14.29 -0.98 27.57
CA GLU A 389 -13.80 0.09 28.46
C GLU A 389 -12.28 0.27 28.36
N LYS A 390 -11.53 -0.85 28.25
CA LYS A 390 -10.07 -0.79 28.02
C LYS A 390 -9.74 -0.14 26.68
N GLY A 391 -10.46 -0.50 25.61
CA GLY A 391 -10.26 0.09 24.28
C GLY A 391 -10.59 1.57 24.21
N GLN A 392 -11.62 2.03 24.92
CA GLN A 392 -11.98 3.44 25.01
C GLN A 392 -10.88 4.26 25.70
N ASN A 393 -10.31 3.72 26.79
CA ASN A 393 -9.24 4.37 27.55
C ASN A 393 -7.86 4.27 26.89
N ALA A 394 -7.70 3.41 25.87
CA ALA A 394 -6.45 3.27 25.13
C ALA A 394 -6.20 4.49 24.23
N GLU A 395 -4.93 4.90 24.14
CA GLU A 395 -4.49 5.97 23.25
C GLU A 395 -4.84 5.62 21.79
N ALA A 396 -5.45 6.59 21.10
CA ALA A 396 -5.72 6.45 19.68
C ALA A 396 -4.42 6.60 18.90
N GLY A 397 -4.06 5.58 18.11
CA GLY A 397 -2.99 5.72 17.13
C GLY A 397 -3.36 6.72 16.03
N GLN A 398 -2.38 7.13 15.23
CA GLN A 398 -2.58 8.03 14.08
C GLN A 398 -3.70 7.57 13.14
N GLY A 399 -3.93 6.24 13.06
CA GLY A 399 -4.97 5.61 12.26
C GLY A 399 -6.41 5.84 12.73
N GLY A 400 -6.61 6.33 13.96
CA GLY A 400 -7.89 6.25 14.67
C GLY A 400 -8.27 4.79 15.00
N LYS A 401 -9.05 4.59 16.07
CA LYS A 401 -9.58 3.29 16.46
C LYS A 401 -10.77 2.95 15.57
N MET A 402 -10.52 2.40 14.38
CA MET A 402 -11.56 2.22 13.36
C MET A 402 -11.84 0.76 13.04
N ILE A 403 -13.09 0.49 12.66
CA ILE A 403 -13.41 -0.60 11.73
C ILE A 403 -13.31 -0.05 10.31
N THR A 404 -12.43 -0.65 9.50
CA THR A 404 -12.07 -0.11 8.18
C THR A 404 -12.72 -0.86 7.03
N SER A 405 -12.98 -2.16 7.19
CA SER A 405 -13.76 -2.96 6.23
C SER A 405 -14.53 -4.07 6.93
N LEU A 406 -15.62 -4.54 6.31
CA LEU A 406 -16.40 -5.69 6.75
C LEU A 406 -17.06 -6.35 5.55
N GLU A 407 -16.77 -7.63 5.37
CA GLU A 407 -17.27 -8.49 4.31
C GLU A 407 -17.80 -9.78 4.94
N VAL A 408 -18.91 -10.31 4.41
CA VAL A 408 -19.47 -11.60 4.82
C VAL A 408 -19.82 -12.38 3.58
N VAL A 409 -19.18 -13.53 3.39
CA VAL A 409 -19.38 -14.42 2.25
C VAL A 409 -19.93 -15.76 2.72
N GLU A 410 -21.04 -16.21 2.17
CA GLU A 410 -21.66 -17.50 2.45
C GLU A 410 -21.32 -18.52 1.35
N TYR A 411 -20.96 -19.75 1.73
CA TYR A 411 -20.51 -20.79 0.79
C TYR A 411 -21.52 -21.94 0.67
N GLY A 412 -21.78 -22.37 -0.56
CA GLY A 412 -22.80 -23.35 -0.87
C GLY A 412 -22.43 -24.78 -0.44
N GLY A 413 -23.30 -25.41 0.35
CA GLY A 413 -23.11 -26.80 0.79
C GLY A 413 -23.35 -27.84 -0.32
N GLY A 414 -22.97 -29.09 -0.02
CA GLY A 414 -23.23 -30.25 -0.90
C GLY A 414 -22.37 -30.27 -2.17
N GLY A 415 -21.12 -29.78 -2.10
CA GLY A 415 -20.19 -29.73 -3.24
C GLY A 415 -20.42 -28.58 -4.23
N ARG A 416 -21.38 -27.69 -3.94
CA ARG A 416 -21.63 -26.49 -4.75
C ARG A 416 -20.51 -25.45 -4.67
N PHE A 417 -19.74 -25.47 -3.58
CA PHE A 417 -18.52 -24.70 -3.42
C PHE A 417 -17.35 -25.65 -3.17
N ASN A 418 -16.27 -25.48 -3.92
CA ASN A 418 -15.02 -26.22 -3.77
C ASN A 418 -13.99 -25.34 -3.07
N ASP A 419 -13.78 -25.59 -1.78
CA ASP A 419 -12.78 -24.93 -0.94
C ASP A 419 -11.46 -25.73 -0.86
N THR A 420 -11.30 -26.78 -1.70
CA THR A 420 -10.09 -27.59 -1.73
C THR A 420 -8.90 -26.72 -2.08
N LYS A 421 -7.90 -26.73 -1.20
CA LYS A 421 -6.62 -26.03 -1.40
C LYS A 421 -5.96 -26.47 -2.71
N GLY A 422 -5.54 -25.50 -3.51
CA GLY A 422 -4.91 -25.66 -4.82
C GLY A 422 -5.89 -25.83 -5.98
N ASN A 423 -7.20 -25.85 -5.73
CA ASN A 423 -8.18 -25.97 -6.80
C ASN A 423 -8.23 -24.68 -7.65
N ILE A 424 -8.12 -24.85 -8.96
CA ILE A 424 -8.29 -23.80 -9.95
C ILE A 424 -9.59 -24.04 -10.70
N GLY A 425 -10.51 -23.08 -10.59
CA GLY A 425 -11.86 -23.17 -11.14
C GLY A 425 -12.38 -21.79 -11.57
N ALA A 426 -13.68 -21.57 -11.37
CA ALA A 426 -14.34 -20.29 -11.65
C ALA A 426 -15.02 -19.78 -10.37
N TYR A 427 -14.27 -19.05 -9.56
CA TYR A 427 -14.74 -18.47 -8.30
C TYR A 427 -15.36 -17.10 -8.55
N PRO A 428 -16.47 -16.74 -7.88
CA PRO A 428 -17.02 -15.40 -8.00
C PRO A 428 -16.18 -14.36 -7.24
N THR A 429 -16.19 -13.14 -7.74
CA THR A 429 -15.81 -11.91 -7.03
C THR A 429 -16.84 -10.84 -7.37
N PHE A 430 -17.08 -9.91 -6.44
CA PHE A 430 -18.17 -8.95 -6.50
C PHE A 430 -17.63 -7.53 -6.38
N ASP A 431 -17.92 -6.68 -7.38
CA ASP A 431 -17.63 -5.26 -7.26
C ASP A 431 -18.60 -4.55 -6.29
N LEU A 432 -18.34 -3.26 -5.99
CA LEU A 432 -19.16 -2.46 -5.05
C LEU A 432 -20.64 -2.31 -5.44
N THR A 433 -20.98 -2.62 -6.70
CA THR A 433 -22.37 -2.61 -7.18
C THR A 433 -23.04 -3.97 -7.09
N GLY A 434 -22.31 -4.98 -6.62
CA GLY A 434 -22.74 -6.38 -6.55
C GLY A 434 -22.61 -7.12 -7.89
N ARG A 435 -21.98 -6.54 -8.91
CA ARG A 435 -21.77 -7.23 -10.19
C ARG A 435 -20.67 -8.26 -10.03
N MET A 436 -20.96 -9.47 -10.53
CA MET A 436 -20.06 -10.62 -10.45
C MET A 436 -19.11 -10.68 -11.64
N THR A 437 -17.86 -11.01 -11.35
CA THR A 437 -16.84 -11.49 -12.29
C THR A 437 -16.22 -12.78 -11.74
N LEU A 438 -15.43 -13.46 -12.56
CA LEU A 438 -14.82 -14.76 -12.24
C LEU A 438 -13.32 -14.63 -12.06
N ARG A 439 -12.78 -15.45 -11.17
CA ARG A 439 -11.35 -15.56 -10.86
C ARG A 439 -10.91 -17.02 -10.69
N PRO A 440 -9.61 -17.34 -10.85
CA PRO A 440 -9.14 -18.72 -10.93
C PRO A 440 -9.12 -19.47 -9.59
N THR A 441 -8.92 -18.79 -8.46
CA THR A 441 -8.73 -19.44 -7.14
C THR A 441 -9.69 -18.89 -6.10
N ASN A 442 -9.90 -19.61 -4.99
CA ASN A 442 -10.72 -19.11 -3.88
C ASN A 442 -10.01 -18.04 -3.04
N GLU A 443 -8.92 -18.35 -2.36
CA GLU A 443 -8.20 -17.38 -1.51
C GLU A 443 -6.67 -17.48 -1.68
N GLU A 444 -6.23 -18.24 -2.68
CA GLU A 444 -4.83 -18.60 -2.93
C GLU A 444 -4.21 -17.77 -4.05
N CYS A 445 -4.50 -16.47 -4.02
CA CYS A 445 -3.84 -15.48 -4.83
C CYS A 445 -3.56 -14.25 -3.99
N LEU A 446 -2.34 -13.77 -4.03
CA LEU A 446 -1.96 -12.48 -3.45
C LEU A 446 -2.85 -11.34 -3.94
N MET A 447 -3.22 -11.33 -5.23
CA MET A 447 -4.08 -10.29 -5.81
C MET A 447 -5.51 -10.33 -5.24
N ARG A 448 -5.92 -11.48 -4.69
CA ARG A 448 -7.19 -11.70 -4.00
C ARG A 448 -7.10 -11.34 -2.52
N ASN A 449 -6.08 -11.86 -1.86
CA ASN A 449 -5.90 -11.72 -0.42
C ASN A 449 -4.48 -11.21 -0.18
N VAL A 450 -4.36 -9.93 0.15
CA VAL A 450 -3.07 -9.26 0.37
C VAL A 450 -2.24 -9.92 1.48
N THR A 451 -2.89 -10.60 2.42
CA THR A 451 -2.21 -11.36 3.49
C THR A 451 -1.68 -12.71 3.02
N HIS A 452 -2.18 -13.23 1.88
CA HIS A 452 -1.64 -14.42 1.25
C HIS A 452 -0.33 -14.07 0.52
N PRO A 453 0.78 -14.79 0.76
CA PRO A 453 2.09 -14.34 0.30
C PRO A 453 2.35 -14.57 -1.20
N ASN A 454 1.60 -15.47 -1.84
CA ASN A 454 1.96 -15.99 -3.17
C ASN A 454 0.94 -15.63 -4.25
N PHE A 455 1.41 -15.41 -5.47
CA PHE A 455 0.54 -15.38 -6.64
C PHE A 455 -0.09 -16.75 -6.90
N CYS A 456 -1.33 -16.79 -7.37
CA CYS A 456 -1.88 -18.02 -7.92
C CYS A 456 -1.08 -18.46 -9.17
N PRO A 457 -1.16 -19.73 -9.60
CA PRO A 457 -0.38 -20.23 -10.74
C PRO A 457 -0.55 -19.39 -12.03
N VAL A 458 -1.76 -18.88 -12.29
CA VAL A 458 -2.05 -18.01 -13.44
C VAL A 458 -1.26 -16.71 -13.36
N CYS A 459 -1.31 -16.03 -12.21
CA CYS A 459 -0.58 -14.77 -12.01
C CYS A 459 0.94 -14.98 -11.97
N ALA A 460 1.40 -16.08 -11.36
CA ALA A 460 2.82 -16.42 -11.25
C ALA A 460 3.47 -16.64 -12.62
N ASP A 461 2.82 -17.39 -13.51
CA ASP A 461 3.30 -17.58 -14.89
C ASP A 461 3.23 -16.27 -15.69
N GLN A 462 2.12 -15.53 -15.55
CA GLN A 462 1.96 -14.26 -16.25
C GLN A 462 3.01 -13.22 -15.84
N LEU A 463 3.43 -13.21 -14.57
CA LEU A 463 4.51 -12.36 -14.07
C LEU A 463 5.80 -12.60 -14.86
N ARG A 464 6.24 -13.85 -14.98
CA ARG A 464 7.44 -14.20 -15.74
C ARG A 464 7.33 -13.75 -17.19
N GLN A 465 6.24 -14.10 -17.86
CA GLN A 465 6.04 -13.72 -19.26
C GLN A 465 6.00 -12.20 -19.46
N SER A 466 5.37 -11.47 -18.54
CA SER A 466 5.27 -10.01 -18.61
C SER A 466 6.63 -9.34 -18.42
N LEU A 467 7.42 -9.82 -17.45
CA LEU A 467 8.80 -9.36 -17.26
C LEU A 467 9.65 -9.60 -18.50
N LEU A 468 9.61 -10.80 -19.09
CA LEU A 468 10.34 -11.11 -20.33
C LEU A 468 9.95 -10.17 -21.48
N ARG A 469 8.67 -9.88 -21.68
CA ARG A 469 8.20 -8.91 -22.69
C ARG A 469 8.68 -7.49 -22.40
N LYS A 470 8.63 -7.05 -21.15
CA LYS A 470 9.09 -5.71 -20.72
C LYS A 470 10.60 -5.57 -20.93
N ILE A 471 11.38 -6.59 -20.60
CA ILE A 471 12.84 -6.63 -20.82
C ILE A 471 13.16 -6.58 -22.32
N ALA A 472 12.49 -7.38 -23.14
CA ALA A 472 12.69 -7.39 -24.58
C ALA A 472 12.28 -6.07 -25.28
N GLY A 473 11.45 -5.25 -24.62
CA GLY A 473 11.00 -3.95 -25.11
C GLY A 473 11.86 -2.76 -24.67
N LYS A 474 12.93 -2.98 -23.90
CA LYS A 474 13.94 -1.97 -23.56
C LYS A 474 14.81 -1.65 -24.77
#